data_AF-A0A2T4JQ16-F1
#
_entry.id   AF-A0A2T4JQ16-F1
#
_cell.length_a   1.000
_cell.length_b   1.000
_cell.length_c   1.000
_cell.angle_alpha   90.00
_cell.angle_beta   90.00
_cell.angle_gamma   90.00
#
_symmetry.space_group_name_H-M   'P 1'
#
loop_
_entity.id
_entity.type
_entity.pdbx_description
1 polymer ?
#
loop_
_entity_poly.entity_id
_entity_poly.type
_entity_poly.pdbx_seq_one_letter_code
_entity_poly.pdbx_strand_id
1 'polypeptide(L)' 'MLHMAYFYVMARETAYPVKKLVNLTEEQARRISDFRFSQRLQSENEAIRSLIEIGLGIADADRQEKS' A
#
# COMPACT_ATOMS: atom_id res chain seq x y z
N MET A 1 1.16 -43.73 -17.57
CA MET A 1 1.70 -43.83 -16.20
C MET A 1 1.80 -42.43 -15.61
N LEU A 2 1.10 -42.26 -14.49
CA LEU A 2 1.26 -41.24 -13.44
C LEU A 2 1.74 -39.85 -13.88
N HIS A 3 0.82 -38.90 -14.01
CA HIS A 3 0.38 -38.08 -12.87
C HIS A 3 1.51 -37.26 -12.26
N MET A 4 2.05 -36.31 -13.02
CA MET A 4 2.74 -35.16 -12.44
C MET A 4 2.02 -33.91 -12.90
N ALA A 5 0.77 -33.80 -12.43
CA ALA A 5 0.17 -32.50 -12.18
C ALA A 5 1.20 -31.72 -11.34
N TYR A 6 1.99 -30.89 -12.03
CA TYR A 6 2.78 -29.84 -11.45
C TYR A 6 1.75 -28.91 -10.82
N PHE A 7 1.34 -29.28 -9.61
CA PHE A 7 0.73 -28.43 -8.63
C PHE A 7 1.84 -27.43 -8.31
N TYR A 8 2.05 -26.47 -9.22
CA TYR A 8 2.80 -25.27 -8.97
C TYR A 8 1.93 -24.55 -7.95
N VAL A 9 2.11 -24.95 -6.69
CA VAL A 9 1.81 -24.15 -5.54
C VAL A 9 2.67 -22.92 -5.77
N MET A 10 2.08 -21.91 -6.42
CA MET A 10 2.42 -20.53 -6.13
C MET A 10 2.16 -20.43 -4.63
N ALA A 11 3.15 -20.83 -3.83
CA ALA A 11 3.20 -20.52 -2.43
C ALA A 11 3.17 -19.01 -2.45
N ARG A 12 1.96 -18.45 -2.31
CA ARG A 12 1.78 -17.01 -2.21
C ARG A 12 2.73 -16.65 -1.10
N GLU A 13 3.80 -15.92 -1.42
CA GLU A 13 4.73 -15.43 -0.42
C GLU A 13 3.85 -14.88 0.68
N THR A 14 4.00 -15.43 1.87
CA THR A 14 3.21 -15.01 3.01
C THR A 14 3.63 -13.57 3.25
N ALA A 15 2.88 -12.63 2.66
CA ALA A 15 3.16 -11.21 2.70
C ALA A 15 2.79 -10.72 4.09
N TYR A 16 3.67 -11.00 5.05
CA TYR A 16 3.53 -10.46 6.38
C TYR A 16 3.63 -8.95 6.27
N PRO A 17 2.69 -8.19 6.88
CA PRO A 17 2.78 -6.74 6.87
C PRO A 17 4.09 -6.32 7.53
N VAL A 18 4.94 -5.62 6.78
CA VAL A 18 6.19 -5.06 7.31
C VAL A 18 5.85 -3.82 8.13
N LYS A 19 6.20 -3.85 9.42
CA LYS A 19 6.05 -2.68 10.29
C LYS A 19 7.18 -1.69 10.00
N LYS A 20 6.83 -0.45 9.71
CA LYS A 20 7.77 0.68 9.59
C LYS A 20 7.35 1.77 10.56
N LEU A 21 8.30 2.23 11.39
CA LEU A 21 8.10 3.40 12.23
C LEU A 21 8.60 4.63 11.47
N VAL A 22 7.74 5.63 11.34
CA VAL A 22 8.07 6.90 10.68
C VAL A 22 7.65 8.02 11.60
N ASN A 23 8.58 8.95 11.85
CA ASN A 23 8.25 10.17 12.57
C ASN A 23 7.57 11.14 11.61
N LEU A 24 6.35 11.56 11.96
CA LEU A 24 5.57 12.52 11.20
C LEU A 24 5.60 13.87 11.90
N THR A 25 5.52 14.95 11.14
CA THR A 25 5.20 16.25 11.72
C THR A 25 3.75 16.28 12.20
N GLU A 26 3.43 17.19 13.11
CA GLU A 26 2.05 17.38 13.61
C GLU A 26 1.08 17.66 12.45
N GLU A 27 1.49 18.49 11.50
CA GLU A 27 0.69 18.82 10.33
C GLU A 27 0.46 17.61 9.41
N GLN A 28 1.46 16.74 9.24
CA GLN A 28 1.29 15.50 8.49
C GLN A 28 0.27 14.57 9.17
N ALA A 29 0.40 14.38 10.48
CA ALA A 29 -0.52 13.56 11.27
C ALA A 29 -1.96 14.10 11.20
N ARG A 30 -2.14 15.41 11.33
CA ARG A 30 -3.44 16.07 11.19
C ARG A 30 -4.07 15.82 9.82
N ARG A 31 -3.31 16.01 8.74
CA ARG A 31 -3.79 15.79 7.36
C ARG A 31 -4.16 14.31 7.10
N ILE A 32 -3.42 13.36 7.66
CA ILE A 32 -3.75 11.94 7.57
C ILE A 32 -5.08 11.64 8.28
N SER A 33 -5.28 12.19 9.48
CA SER A 33 -6.52 12.06 10.23
C SER A 33 -7.71 12.65 9.48
N ASP A 34 -7.57 13.87 8.94
CA ASP A 34 -8.61 14.54 8.14
C ASP A 34 -8.98 13.70 6.91
N PHE A 35 -7.98 13.18 6.19
CA PHE A 35 -8.19 12.28 5.06
C PHE A 35 -8.96 11.02 5.48
N ARG A 36 -8.53 10.37 6.58
CA ARG A 36 -9.18 9.16 7.12
C ARG A 36 -10.67 9.38 7.37
N PHE A 37 -11.03 10.48 8.03
CA PHE A 37 -12.43 10.82 8.30
C PHE A 37 -13.20 11.12 7.01
N SER A 38 -12.63 11.89 6.08
CA SER A 38 -13.27 12.22 4.80
C SER A 38 -13.59 10.97 3.97
N GLN A 39 -12.71 9.97 4.00
CA GLN A 39 -12.82 8.72 3.26
C GLN A 39 -13.50 7.59 4.07
N ARG A 40 -13.94 7.88 5.30
CA ARG A 40 -14.59 6.92 6.22
C ARG A 40 -13.76 5.64 6.46
N LEU A 41 -12.43 5.79 6.53
CA LEU A 41 -11.51 4.68 6.74
C LEU A 41 -11.43 4.29 8.21
N GLN A 42 -11.22 3.00 8.46
CA GLN A 42 -11.32 2.41 9.79
C GLN A 42 -10.09 2.69 10.66
N SER A 43 -8.93 2.97 10.05
CA SER A 43 -7.68 3.20 10.80
C SER A 43 -6.74 4.19 10.12
N GLU A 44 -5.85 4.79 10.92
CA GLU A 44 -4.72 5.59 10.44
C GLU A 44 -3.85 4.80 9.46
N ASN A 45 -3.56 3.53 9.76
CA ASN A 45 -2.75 2.68 8.89
C ASN A 45 -3.40 2.40 7.53
N GLU A 46 -4.73 2.40 7.46
CA GLU A 46 -5.46 2.31 6.19
C GLU A 46 -5.35 3.61 5.40
N ALA A 47 -5.54 4.76 6.05
CA ALA A 47 -5.36 6.07 5.44
C ALA A 47 -3.94 6.26 4.89
N ILE A 48 -2.91 5.92 5.67
CA ILE A 48 -1.51 6.01 5.26
C ILE A 48 -1.24 5.14 4.03
N ARG A 49 -1.71 3.89 4.02
CA ARG A 49 -1.55 3.00 2.85
C ARG A 49 -2.23 3.58 1.61
N SER A 50 -3.48 4.03 1.73
CA SER A 50 -4.21 4.64 0.60
C SER A 50 -3.49 5.89 0.05
N LEU A 51 -2.98 6.76 0.93
CA LEU A 51 -2.21 7.94 0.53
C LEU A 51 -0.89 7.57 -0.18
N ILE A 52 -0.22 6.51 0.28
CA ILE A 52 0.99 5.98 -0.38
C ILE A 52 0.66 5.48 -1.78
N GLU A 53 -0.39 4.67 -1.94
CA GLU A 53 -0.81 4.14 -3.25
C GLU A 53 -1.14 5.27 -4.24
N ILE A 54 -1.88 6.29 -3.79
CA ILE A 54 -2.20 7.47 -4.62
C ILE A 54 -0.91 8.18 -5.05
N GLY A 55 0.01 8.43 -4.11
CA GLY A 55 1.28 9.09 -4.40
C GLY A 55 2.17 8.30 -5.36
N LEU A 56 2.24 6.98 -5.20
CA LEU A 56 3.00 6.10 -6.09
C LEU A 56 2.40 6.05 -7.50
N GLY A 57 1.07 5.97 -7.62
CA GLY A 57 0.39 5.98 -8.91
C GLY A 57 0.63 7.27 -9.70
N ILE A 58 0.64 8.42 -9.02
CA ILE A 58 0.98 9.72 -9.64
C ILE A 58 2.45 9.72 -10.09
N ALA A 59 3.36 9.24 -9.25
CA ALA A 59 4.79 9.18 -9.59
C ALA A 59 5.08 8.23 -10.77
N ASP A 60 4.34 7.12 -10.88
CA ASP A 60 4.46 6.20 -12.01
C ASP A 60 3.95 6.80 -13.32
N ALA A 61 2.81 7.49 -13.29
CA ALA A 61 2.28 8.18 -14.46
C ALA A 61 3.25 9.27 -14.98
N ASP A 62 3.82 10.07 -14.08
CA ASP A 62 4.81 11.10 -14.44
C ASP A 62 6.08 10.50 -15.07
N ARG A 63 6.51 9.30 -14.63
CA ARG A 63 7.64 8.58 -15.22
C ARG A 63 7.36 8.09 -16.63
N GLN A 64 6.14 7.61 -16.89
CA GLN A 64 5.74 7.10 -18.20
C GLN A 64 5.58 8.21 -19.24
N GLU A 65 5.11 9.39 -18.86
CA GLU A 65 4.98 10.55 -19.77
C GLU A 65 6.34 11.12 -20.22
N LYS A 66 7.39 10.93 -19.41
CA LYS A 66 8.75 11.42 -19.69
C LYS A 66 9.64 10.42 -20.45
N SER A 67 9.15 9.21 -20.73
CA SER A 67 9.88 8.15 -21.44
C SER A 67 9.44 8.05 -22.89
#